data_AF-A0A975T7W9-F1
#
_entry.id   AF-A0A975T7W9-F1
#
_cell.length_a   1.000
_cell.length_b   1.000
_cell.length_c   1.000
_cell.angle_alpha   90.00
_cell.angle_beta   90.00
_cell.angle_gamma   90.00
#
_symmetry.space_group_name_H-M   'P 1'
#
loop_
_entity.id
_entity.type
_entity.pdbx_description
1 polymer ?
#
loop_
_entity_poly.entity_id
_entity_poly.type
_entity_poly.pdbx_seq_one_letter_code
_entity_poly.pdbx_strand_id
1 'polypeptide(L)'
;MSPAKRQSVWAIYAWCRRTDELVDGPASAITTPETLTLWEKQLESIFAGHPLDNYDVALVDTIQRFPLDIQPFRDMIAGQEMDLYRSRYETFEDLYLYCYRVAGTVGLMSTTIMGIDKSIYTAPWHRQQEPYLPTEEAIALGIANQLTNILRDVGEDARRGRIYIPLEDLAKFNYTEQDFFKGIVDDRWRSLMRFEIERARQFYAQADKGISYLAADARWPVWSASMLYEQILDVIERNDYDVFSQRAYVRQLQKLRTLPKAWMRSQVL
;
A
#
# COMPACT_ATOMS: atom_id res chain seq x y z
N MET A 1 -7.33 13.74 13.32
CA MET A 1 -8.08 13.68 12.06
C MET A 1 -9.52 14.09 12.31
N SER A 2 -10.05 15.04 11.53
CA SER A 2 -11.47 15.43 11.60
C SER A 2 -12.41 14.26 11.27
N PRO A 3 -13.68 14.28 11.74
CA PRO A 3 -14.66 13.25 11.41
C PRO A 3 -14.84 13.07 9.89
N ALA A 4 -14.89 14.16 9.13
CA ALA A 4 -15.05 14.13 7.68
C ALA A 4 -13.88 13.44 6.97
N LYS A 5 -12.62 13.82 7.29
CA LYS A 5 -11.43 13.15 6.73
C LYS A 5 -11.44 11.65 7.03
N ARG A 6 -11.78 11.28 8.27
CA ARG A 6 -11.82 9.88 8.68
C ARG A 6 -12.87 9.08 7.91
N GLN A 7 -14.07 9.62 7.72
CA GLN A 7 -15.13 8.99 6.93
C GLN A 7 -14.72 8.82 5.47
N SER A 8 -14.05 9.83 4.89
CA SER A 8 -13.53 9.75 3.53
C SER A 8 -12.41 8.72 3.36
N VAL A 9 -11.51 8.58 4.35
CA VAL A 9 -10.52 7.49 4.36
C VAL A 9 -11.21 6.13 4.41
N TRP A 10 -12.30 5.98 5.17
CA TRP A 10 -13.07 4.73 5.20
C TRP A 10 -13.75 4.45 3.85
N ALA A 11 -14.27 5.47 3.17
CA ALA A 11 -14.88 5.31 1.86
C ALA A 11 -13.86 4.82 0.81
N ILE A 12 -12.67 5.44 0.77
CA ILE A 12 -11.56 4.97 -0.08
C ILE A 12 -11.21 3.53 0.28
N TYR A 13 -10.96 3.24 1.57
CA TYR A 13 -10.59 1.89 2.00
C TYR A 13 -11.64 0.84 1.60
N ALA A 14 -12.92 1.15 1.77
CA ALA A 14 -14.01 0.25 1.37
C ALA A 14 -14.00 0.02 -0.15
N TRP A 15 -13.82 1.06 -0.96
CA TRP A 15 -13.72 0.93 -2.42
C TRP A 15 -12.49 0.11 -2.84
N CYS A 16 -11.32 0.39 -2.27
CA CYS A 16 -10.09 -0.36 -2.52
C CYS A 16 -10.27 -1.83 -2.15
N ARG A 17 -10.87 -2.13 -0.99
CA ARG A 17 -11.10 -3.50 -0.54
C ARG A 17 -12.09 -4.25 -1.43
N ARG A 18 -13.16 -3.59 -1.89
CA ARG A 18 -14.10 -4.19 -2.86
C ARG A 18 -13.42 -4.49 -4.19
N THR A 19 -12.52 -3.61 -4.63
CA THR A 19 -11.75 -3.77 -5.86
C THR A 19 -10.81 -4.97 -5.76
N ASP A 20 -10.08 -5.09 -4.65
CA ASP A 20 -9.20 -6.23 -4.31
C ASP A 20 -9.97 -7.57 -4.23
N GLU A 21 -11.15 -7.57 -3.61
CA GLU A 21 -12.01 -8.75 -3.50
C GLU A 21 -12.51 -9.29 -4.86
N LEU A 22 -12.47 -8.49 -5.93
CA LEU A 22 -12.79 -8.98 -7.27
C LEU A 22 -11.78 -10.05 -7.72
N VAL A 23 -10.49 -9.92 -7.42
CA VAL A 23 -9.46 -10.86 -7.89
C VAL A 23 -8.88 -11.75 -6.79
N ASP A 24 -9.05 -11.38 -5.52
CA ASP A 24 -8.58 -12.15 -4.37
C ASP A 24 -9.70 -12.77 -3.52
N GLY A 25 -10.96 -12.40 -3.77
CA GLY A 25 -12.10 -12.90 -3.01
C GLY A 25 -12.56 -14.31 -3.41
N PRO A 26 -13.61 -14.83 -2.77
CA PRO A 26 -14.22 -16.13 -3.12
C PRO A 26 -14.69 -16.21 -4.58
N ALA A 27 -15.00 -15.06 -5.19
CA ALA A 27 -15.42 -14.95 -6.58
C ALA A 27 -14.24 -14.85 -7.58
N SER A 28 -12.99 -14.80 -7.11
CA SER A 28 -11.80 -14.66 -7.96
C SER A 28 -11.72 -15.68 -9.10
N ALA A 29 -12.18 -16.91 -8.87
CA ALA A 29 -12.19 -17.98 -9.85
C ALA A 29 -13.12 -17.73 -11.06
N ILE A 30 -14.09 -16.81 -10.93
CA ILE A 30 -15.04 -16.45 -11.99
C ILE A 30 -14.83 -15.02 -12.50
N THR A 31 -13.82 -14.31 -11.98
CA THR A 31 -13.53 -12.94 -12.39
C THR A 31 -12.91 -12.92 -13.78
N THR A 32 -13.47 -12.09 -14.65
CA THR A 32 -13.06 -11.94 -16.04
C THR A 32 -12.70 -10.49 -16.36
N PRO A 33 -12.06 -10.20 -17.50
CA PRO A 33 -11.86 -8.83 -17.97
C PRO A 33 -13.16 -8.02 -18.07
N GLU A 34 -14.29 -8.67 -18.40
CA GLU A 34 -15.61 -8.04 -18.43
C GLU A 34 -16.06 -7.61 -17.02
N THR A 35 -15.69 -8.36 -15.98
CA THR A 35 -15.97 -7.99 -14.58
C THR A 35 -15.25 -6.69 -14.22
N LEU A 36 -13.97 -6.57 -14.60
CA LEU A 36 -13.19 -5.33 -14.38
C LEU A 36 -13.69 -4.17 -15.24
N THR A 37 -14.13 -4.45 -16.48
CA THR A 37 -14.75 -3.44 -17.36
C THR A 37 -16.04 -2.88 -16.77
N LEU A 38 -16.87 -3.74 -16.15
CA LEU A 38 -18.09 -3.31 -15.46
C LEU A 38 -17.75 -2.50 -14.21
N TRP A 39 -16.72 -2.90 -13.47
CA TRP A 39 -16.23 -2.16 -12.31
C TRP A 39 -15.69 -0.76 -12.67
N GLU A 40 -14.97 -0.64 -13.79
CA GLU A 40 -14.52 0.64 -14.32
C GLU A 40 -15.70 1.53 -14.73
N LYS A 41 -16.75 0.98 -15.36
CA LYS A 41 -17.98 1.74 -15.65
C LYS A 41 -18.67 2.22 -14.37
N GLN A 42 -18.69 1.41 -13.31
CA GLN A 42 -19.21 1.81 -12.02
C GLN A 42 -18.37 2.95 -11.41
N LEU A 43 -17.04 2.89 -11.52
CA LEU A 43 -16.15 3.97 -11.13
C LEU A 43 -16.47 5.29 -11.87
N GLU A 44 -16.66 5.25 -13.19
CA GLU A 44 -17.06 6.44 -13.97
C GLU A 44 -18.41 7.00 -13.50
N SER A 45 -19.38 6.13 -13.20
CA SER A 45 -20.68 6.52 -12.65
C SER A 45 -20.53 7.24 -11.30
N ILE A 46 -19.68 6.72 -10.42
CA ILE A 46 -19.38 7.33 -9.12
C ILE A 46 -18.76 8.73 -9.30
N PHE A 47 -17.78 8.88 -10.19
CA PHE A 47 -17.14 10.18 -10.45
C PHE A 47 -18.06 11.17 -11.19
N ALA A 48 -19.10 10.68 -11.89
CA ALA A 48 -20.19 11.50 -12.41
C ALA A 48 -21.24 11.88 -11.35
N GLY A 49 -21.11 11.39 -10.11
CA GLY A 49 -22.04 11.66 -9.00
C GLY A 49 -23.27 10.75 -8.98
N HIS A 50 -23.21 9.60 -9.65
CA HIS A 50 -24.31 8.64 -9.79
C HIS A 50 -23.94 7.30 -9.10
N PRO A 51 -24.23 7.13 -7.79
CA PRO A 51 -23.94 5.88 -7.08
C PRO A 51 -24.88 4.76 -7.53
N LEU A 52 -24.36 3.52 -7.63
CA LEU A 52 -25.16 2.34 -7.99
C LEU A 52 -25.53 1.51 -6.75
N ASP A 53 -24.79 1.64 -5.64
CA ASP A 53 -25.06 0.99 -4.37
C ASP A 53 -24.74 1.86 -3.14
N ASN A 54 -24.95 1.33 -1.93
CA ASN A 54 -24.74 2.05 -0.68
C ASN A 54 -23.27 2.42 -0.39
N TYR A 55 -22.31 1.63 -0.85
CA TYR A 55 -20.88 1.94 -0.66
C TYR A 55 -20.44 3.05 -1.60
N ASP A 56 -21.00 3.07 -2.81
CA ASP A 56 -20.75 4.14 -3.79
C ASP A 56 -21.17 5.50 -3.25
N VAL A 57 -22.28 5.58 -2.50
CA VAL A 57 -22.74 6.83 -1.86
C VAL A 57 -21.64 7.45 -1.00
N ALA A 58 -20.88 6.64 -0.25
CA ALA A 58 -19.81 7.14 0.60
C ALA A 58 -18.63 7.70 -0.21
N LEU A 59 -18.31 7.09 -1.35
CA LEU A 59 -17.26 7.59 -2.24
C LEU A 59 -17.70 8.84 -2.99
N VAL A 60 -18.96 8.92 -3.44
CA VAL A 60 -19.54 10.13 -4.04
C VAL A 60 -19.49 11.31 -3.05
N ASP A 61 -19.92 11.12 -1.80
CA ASP A 61 -19.82 12.16 -0.75
C ASP A 61 -18.35 12.60 -0.55
N THR A 62 -17.41 11.67 -0.64
CA THR A 62 -15.97 11.98 -0.53
C THR A 62 -15.46 12.82 -1.71
N ILE A 63 -15.81 12.47 -2.95
CA ILE A 63 -15.41 13.19 -4.17
C ILE A 63 -16.02 14.61 -4.20
N GLN A 64 -17.23 14.79 -3.64
CA GLN A 64 -17.84 16.12 -3.53
C GLN A 64 -17.13 17.02 -2.50
N ARG A 65 -16.47 16.45 -1.49
CA ARG A 65 -15.76 17.17 -0.43
C ARG A 65 -14.29 17.42 -0.76
N PHE A 66 -13.66 16.49 -1.47
CA PHE A 66 -12.24 16.48 -1.76
C PHE A 66 -12.02 16.32 -3.27
N PRO A 67 -11.14 17.13 -3.89
CA PRO A 67 -10.90 17.08 -5.33
C PRO A 67 -10.02 15.87 -5.68
N LEU A 68 -10.60 14.67 -5.62
CA LEU A 68 -9.94 13.44 -5.99
C LEU A 68 -9.80 13.34 -7.51
N ASP A 69 -8.61 12.93 -7.96
CA ASP A 69 -8.40 12.50 -9.33
C ASP A 69 -8.92 11.07 -9.50
N ILE A 70 -9.57 10.78 -10.63
CA ILE A 70 -10.04 9.44 -10.98
C ILE A 70 -8.87 8.54 -11.41
N GLN A 71 -7.75 9.11 -11.88
CA GLN A 71 -6.66 8.33 -12.47
C GLN A 71 -6.06 7.28 -11.51
N PRO A 72 -5.78 7.57 -10.22
CA PRO A 72 -5.34 6.54 -9.28
C PRO A 72 -6.32 5.37 -9.12
N PHE A 73 -7.64 5.63 -9.26
CA PHE A 73 -8.66 4.59 -9.17
C PHE A 73 -8.62 3.69 -10.41
N ARG A 74 -8.50 4.28 -11.60
CA ARG A 74 -8.31 3.52 -12.85
C ARG A 74 -7.01 2.70 -12.82
N ASP A 75 -5.92 3.29 -12.35
CA ASP A 75 -4.63 2.61 -12.20
C ASP A 75 -4.74 1.41 -11.24
N MET A 76 -5.51 1.52 -10.16
CA MET A 76 -5.75 0.40 -9.24
C MET A 76 -6.52 -0.75 -9.91
N ILE A 77 -7.54 -0.44 -10.71
CA ILE A 77 -8.27 -1.46 -11.50
C ILE A 77 -7.32 -2.14 -12.49
N ALA A 78 -6.49 -1.37 -13.18
CA ALA A 78 -5.45 -1.91 -14.07
C ALA A 78 -4.40 -2.75 -13.32
N GLY A 79 -4.21 -2.53 -12.01
CA GLY A 79 -3.41 -3.38 -11.14
C GLY A 79 -4.07 -4.74 -10.90
N GLN A 80 -5.38 -4.76 -10.66
CA GLN A 80 -6.14 -6.01 -10.49
C GLN A 80 -6.14 -6.84 -11.78
N GLU A 81 -6.18 -6.20 -12.95
CA GLU A 81 -6.08 -6.90 -14.24
C GLU A 81 -4.75 -7.65 -14.39
N MET A 82 -3.65 -7.13 -13.85
CA MET A 82 -2.35 -7.81 -13.86
C MET A 82 -2.43 -9.16 -13.13
N ASP A 83 -3.18 -9.23 -12.03
CA ASP A 83 -3.32 -10.46 -11.23
C ASP A 83 -4.15 -11.56 -11.92
N LEU A 84 -4.89 -11.25 -12.99
CA LEU A 84 -5.63 -12.25 -13.78
C LEU A 84 -4.70 -13.15 -14.60
N TYR A 85 -3.55 -12.61 -15.04
CA TYR A 85 -2.67 -13.29 -16.00
C TYR A 85 -1.26 -13.52 -15.48
N ARG A 86 -0.82 -12.72 -14.51
CA ARG A 86 0.58 -12.69 -14.07
C ARG A 86 0.73 -13.42 -12.75
N SER A 87 1.62 -14.42 -12.72
CA SER A 87 1.99 -15.17 -11.51
C SER A 87 3.46 -14.97 -11.11
N ARG A 88 4.25 -14.31 -11.96
CA ARG A 88 5.69 -14.06 -11.82
C ARG A 88 6.06 -12.66 -12.27
N TYR A 89 7.09 -12.09 -11.65
CA TYR A 89 7.70 -10.81 -12.02
C TYR A 89 9.17 -11.06 -12.36
N GLU A 90 9.62 -10.65 -13.55
CA GLU A 90 11.00 -10.93 -13.98
C GLU A 90 11.98 -10.04 -13.22
N THR A 91 11.67 -8.74 -13.18
CA THR A 91 12.50 -7.73 -12.51
C THR A 91 11.76 -6.98 -11.41
N PHE A 92 12.51 -6.25 -10.59
CA PHE A 92 11.94 -5.35 -9.61
C PHE A 92 11.13 -4.23 -10.26
N GLU A 93 11.50 -3.73 -11.44
CA GLU A 93 10.71 -2.71 -12.15
C GLU A 93 9.31 -3.22 -12.51
N ASP A 94 9.20 -4.47 -12.92
CA ASP A 94 7.90 -5.11 -13.17
C ASP A 94 7.05 -5.18 -11.89
N LEU A 95 7.68 -5.60 -10.78
CA LEU A 95 7.03 -5.66 -9.48
C LEU A 95 6.66 -4.26 -8.95
N TYR A 96 7.51 -3.28 -9.20
CA TYR A 96 7.31 -1.89 -8.81
C TYR A 96 6.05 -1.33 -9.46
N LEU A 97 5.83 -1.58 -10.76
CA LEU A 97 4.62 -1.14 -11.45
C LEU A 97 3.37 -1.77 -10.81
N TYR A 98 3.43 -3.05 -10.46
CA TYR A 98 2.36 -3.71 -9.73
C TYR A 98 2.10 -3.04 -8.37
N CYS A 99 3.15 -2.87 -7.55
CA CYS A 99 3.06 -2.24 -6.23
C CYS A 99 2.53 -0.80 -6.31
N TYR A 100 2.95 -0.04 -7.31
CA TYR A 100 2.41 1.29 -7.59
C TYR A 100 0.90 1.22 -7.83
N ARG A 101 0.44 0.34 -8.74
CA ARG A 101 -0.98 0.25 -9.11
C ARG A 101 -1.84 -0.20 -7.93
N VAL A 102 -1.45 -1.24 -7.19
CA VAL A 102 -2.32 -1.82 -6.14
C VAL A 102 -2.21 -1.12 -4.79
N ALA A 103 -1.15 -0.34 -4.53
CA ALA A 103 -0.94 0.30 -3.23
C ALA A 103 -0.41 1.74 -3.31
N GLY A 104 0.47 2.07 -4.25
CA GLY A 104 0.94 3.45 -4.48
C GLY A 104 -0.21 4.41 -4.81
N THR A 105 -1.16 3.96 -5.63
CA THR A 105 -2.41 4.67 -5.97
C THR A 105 -3.24 5.00 -4.72
N VAL A 106 -3.31 4.10 -3.74
CA VAL A 106 -4.02 4.33 -2.47
C VAL A 106 -3.37 5.48 -1.68
N GLY A 107 -2.03 5.60 -1.75
CA GLY A 107 -1.30 6.75 -1.22
C GLY A 107 -1.72 8.06 -1.89
N LEU A 108 -1.86 8.06 -3.22
CA LEU A 108 -2.32 9.22 -3.99
C LEU A 108 -3.75 9.64 -3.60
N MET A 109 -4.67 8.69 -3.55
CA MET A 109 -6.07 8.98 -3.15
C MET A 109 -6.14 9.52 -1.71
N SER A 110 -5.35 8.93 -0.80
CA SER A 110 -5.34 9.31 0.62
C SER A 110 -4.73 10.69 0.85
N THR A 111 -3.69 11.06 0.11
CA THR A 111 -2.96 12.33 0.30
C THR A 111 -3.87 13.54 0.13
N THR A 112 -4.79 13.50 -0.84
CA THR A 112 -5.78 14.56 -1.04
C THR A 112 -6.70 14.76 0.17
N ILE A 113 -7.08 13.68 0.86
CA ILE A 113 -7.88 13.76 2.09
C ILE A 113 -7.04 14.23 3.28
N MET A 114 -5.84 13.70 3.43
CA MET A 114 -4.93 14.08 4.51
C MET A 114 -4.64 15.57 4.46
N GLY A 115 -4.47 16.12 3.24
CA GLY A 115 -4.18 17.51 2.98
C GLY A 115 -2.80 17.93 3.49
N ILE A 116 -2.40 19.14 3.13
CA ILE A 116 -1.08 19.70 3.46
C ILE A 116 -1.18 20.76 4.57
N ASP A 117 -0.14 20.85 5.39
CA ASP A 117 -0.03 21.90 6.39
C ASP A 117 0.40 23.22 5.74
N LYS A 118 -0.59 24.08 5.51
CA LYS A 118 -0.36 25.42 4.94
C LYS A 118 0.41 26.35 5.88
N SER A 119 0.51 26.05 7.18
CA SER A 119 1.24 26.89 8.13
C SER A 119 2.74 26.97 7.82
N ILE A 120 3.28 25.94 7.16
CA ILE A 120 4.68 25.85 6.70
C ILE A 120 5.00 26.97 5.70
N TYR A 121 4.01 27.41 4.91
CA TYR A 121 4.18 28.39 3.83
C TYR A 121 3.77 29.81 4.22
N THR A 122 3.68 30.11 5.51
CA THR A 122 3.21 31.43 6.01
C THR A 122 4.25 32.54 5.92
N ALA A 123 5.54 32.19 5.81
CA ALA A 123 6.60 33.20 5.75
C ALA A 123 6.58 34.00 4.44
N PRO A 124 6.96 35.30 4.44
CA PRO A 124 6.82 36.17 3.28
C PRO A 124 7.51 35.68 2.00
N TRP A 125 8.61 34.94 2.10
CA TRP A 125 9.37 34.40 0.97
C TRP A 125 8.77 33.13 0.35
N HIS A 126 7.79 32.48 1.00
CA HIS A 126 7.05 31.33 0.44
C HIS A 126 5.73 31.75 -0.23
N ARG A 127 5.35 33.03 -0.16
CA ARG A 127 4.02 33.53 -0.53
C ARG A 127 3.67 33.40 -2.02
N GLN A 128 4.68 33.18 -2.87
CA GLN A 128 4.52 32.95 -4.32
C GLN A 128 4.86 31.51 -4.75
N GLN A 129 5.24 30.63 -3.81
CA GLN A 129 5.55 29.23 -4.11
C GLN A 129 4.28 28.38 -4.00
N GLU A 130 4.09 27.49 -4.98
CA GLU A 130 3.10 26.44 -4.82
C GLU A 130 3.53 25.54 -3.64
N PRO A 131 2.60 25.20 -2.73
CA PRO A 131 2.91 24.29 -1.65
C PRO A 131 3.40 22.95 -2.20
N TYR A 132 4.48 22.44 -1.65
CA TYR A 132 4.96 21.11 -1.97
C TYR A 132 3.93 20.04 -1.58
N LEU A 133 3.63 19.16 -2.53
CA LEU A 133 2.76 18.01 -2.36
C LEU A 133 3.65 16.75 -2.24
N PRO A 134 3.60 15.99 -1.13
CA PRO A 134 4.45 14.83 -0.91
C PRO A 134 3.95 13.59 -1.69
N THR A 135 3.78 13.75 -2.99
CA THR A 135 3.19 12.73 -3.89
C THR A 135 4.10 11.51 -4.02
N GLU A 136 5.41 11.73 -4.19
CA GLU A 136 6.39 10.65 -4.30
C GLU A 136 6.50 9.85 -3.00
N GLU A 137 6.41 10.53 -1.85
CA GLU A 137 6.45 9.91 -0.53
C GLU A 137 5.16 9.14 -0.23
N ALA A 138 4.01 9.63 -0.69
CA ALA A 138 2.76 8.90 -0.61
C ALA A 138 2.78 7.61 -1.44
N ILE A 139 3.33 7.67 -2.66
CA ILE A 139 3.56 6.49 -3.50
C ILE A 139 4.53 5.53 -2.80
N ALA A 140 5.65 6.05 -2.27
CA ALA A 140 6.65 5.25 -1.57
C ALA A 140 6.06 4.51 -0.37
N LEU A 141 5.17 5.14 0.40
CA LEU A 141 4.49 4.49 1.52
C LEU A 141 3.60 3.33 1.05
N GLY A 142 2.86 3.52 -0.04
CA GLY A 142 2.05 2.47 -0.66
C GLY A 142 2.91 1.29 -1.10
N ILE A 143 4.02 1.57 -1.79
CA ILE A 143 4.97 0.54 -2.24
C ILE A 143 5.60 -0.19 -1.05
N ALA A 144 6.06 0.53 -0.02
CA ALA A 144 6.62 -0.07 1.19
C ALA A 144 5.64 -1.04 1.86
N ASN A 145 4.37 -0.64 1.98
CA ASN A 145 3.31 -1.47 2.54
C ASN A 145 3.07 -2.72 1.69
N GLN A 146 3.08 -2.60 0.35
CA GLN A 146 2.85 -3.73 -0.53
C GLN A 146 4.02 -4.71 -0.56
N LEU A 147 5.25 -4.22 -0.58
CA LEU A 147 6.44 -5.06 -0.40
C LEU A 147 6.38 -5.80 0.95
N THR A 148 5.95 -5.11 2.01
CA THR A 148 5.75 -5.73 3.32
C THR A 148 4.68 -6.83 3.29
N ASN A 149 3.57 -6.62 2.56
CA ASN A 149 2.54 -7.66 2.37
C ASN A 149 3.13 -8.88 1.64
N ILE A 150 3.83 -8.67 0.53
CA ILE A 150 4.49 -9.72 -0.26
C ILE A 150 5.43 -10.55 0.63
N LEU A 151 6.29 -9.90 1.40
CA LEU A 151 7.27 -10.59 2.25
C LEU A 151 6.63 -11.32 3.43
N ARG A 152 5.51 -10.82 3.95
CA ARG A 152 4.75 -11.48 5.02
C ARG A 152 3.97 -12.70 4.51
N ASP A 153 3.48 -12.64 3.28
CA ASP A 153 2.47 -13.58 2.75
C ASP A 153 3.04 -14.60 1.75
N VAL A 154 4.38 -14.65 1.59
CA VAL A 154 5.13 -15.63 0.76
C VAL A 154 4.55 -17.05 0.82
N GLY A 155 4.31 -17.61 2.01
CA GLY A 155 3.80 -18.97 2.15
C GLY A 155 2.37 -19.14 1.61
N GLU A 156 1.53 -18.12 1.74
CA GLU A 156 0.17 -18.10 1.20
C GLU A 156 0.17 -17.99 -0.32
N ASP A 157 1.00 -17.09 -0.85
CA ASP A 157 1.18 -16.92 -2.30
C ASP A 157 1.74 -18.18 -2.95
N ALA A 158 2.71 -18.85 -2.32
CA ALA A 158 3.28 -20.10 -2.79
C ALA A 158 2.20 -21.20 -2.92
N ARG A 159 1.26 -21.30 -1.98
CA ARG A 159 0.14 -22.26 -2.04
C ARG A 159 -0.83 -21.95 -3.18
N ARG A 160 -0.93 -20.69 -3.60
CA ARG A 160 -1.70 -20.24 -4.77
C ARG A 160 -0.89 -20.33 -6.07
N GLY A 161 0.34 -20.84 -6.03
CA GLY A 161 1.21 -20.95 -7.20
C GLY A 161 1.79 -19.61 -7.66
N ARG A 162 1.80 -18.59 -6.80
CA ARG A 162 2.27 -17.22 -7.09
C ARG A 162 3.65 -16.96 -6.48
N ILE A 163 4.46 -16.16 -7.17
CA ILE A 163 5.72 -15.62 -6.66
C ILE A 163 5.77 -14.15 -7.03
N TYR A 164 5.65 -13.28 -6.03
CA TYR A 164 5.76 -11.83 -6.21
C TYR A 164 7.21 -11.34 -6.10
N ILE A 165 8.08 -12.03 -5.35
CA ILE A 165 9.52 -11.72 -5.31
C ILE A 165 10.10 -11.82 -6.73
N PRO A 166 10.86 -10.83 -7.21
CA PRO A 166 11.38 -10.84 -8.57
C PRO A 166 12.25 -12.06 -8.87
N LEU A 167 12.09 -12.64 -10.06
CA LEU A 167 12.88 -13.81 -10.49
C LEU A 167 14.38 -13.47 -10.60
N GLU A 168 14.73 -12.24 -10.98
CA GLU A 168 16.11 -11.77 -10.96
C GLU A 168 16.73 -11.81 -9.55
N ASP A 169 15.93 -11.54 -8.51
CA ASP A 169 16.40 -11.55 -7.13
C ASP A 169 16.54 -12.99 -6.64
N LEU A 170 15.60 -13.88 -6.98
CA LEU A 170 15.77 -15.33 -6.75
C LEU A 170 17.08 -15.83 -7.37
N ALA A 171 17.33 -15.48 -8.64
CA ALA A 171 18.54 -15.86 -9.36
C ALA A 171 19.81 -15.28 -8.70
N LYS A 172 19.79 -14.01 -8.30
CA LYS A 172 20.90 -13.32 -7.64
C LYS A 172 21.37 -14.02 -6.36
N PHE A 173 20.45 -14.63 -5.62
CA PHE A 173 20.74 -15.38 -4.40
C PHE A 173 20.86 -16.89 -4.61
N ASN A 174 20.89 -17.37 -5.87
CA ASN A 174 20.90 -18.79 -6.22
C ASN A 174 19.76 -19.59 -5.58
N TYR A 175 18.59 -18.98 -5.42
CA TYR A 175 17.40 -19.60 -4.85
C TYR A 175 16.41 -19.93 -5.96
N THR A 176 16.00 -21.19 -6.10
CA THR A 176 15.17 -21.61 -7.25
C THR A 176 13.68 -21.51 -6.94
N GLU A 177 12.83 -21.45 -7.95
CA GLU A 177 11.37 -21.61 -7.75
C GLU A 177 11.02 -22.95 -7.09
N GLN A 178 11.78 -24.01 -7.38
CA GLN A 178 11.57 -25.30 -6.75
C GLN A 178 11.85 -25.23 -5.24
N ASP A 179 12.91 -24.54 -4.83
CA ASP A 179 13.22 -24.29 -3.42
C ASP A 179 12.11 -23.45 -2.77
N PHE A 180 11.63 -22.43 -3.48
CA PHE A 180 10.51 -21.57 -3.07
C PHE A 180 9.25 -22.38 -2.78
N PHE A 181 8.78 -23.21 -3.71
CA PHE A 181 7.57 -24.02 -3.52
C PHE A 181 7.73 -25.14 -2.50
N LYS A 182 8.97 -25.59 -2.24
CA LYS A 182 9.26 -26.52 -1.15
C LYS A 182 9.38 -25.83 0.22
N GLY A 183 9.41 -24.49 0.25
CA GLY A 183 9.56 -23.71 1.48
C GLY A 183 10.92 -23.92 2.17
N ILE A 184 12.01 -23.98 1.41
CA ILE A 184 13.35 -24.24 1.96
C ILE A 184 13.92 -22.99 2.62
N VAL A 185 13.99 -22.97 3.95
CA VAL A 185 14.57 -21.85 4.72
C VAL A 185 16.06 -22.10 5.01
N ASP A 186 16.90 -21.81 4.03
CA ASP A 186 18.37 -21.88 4.15
C ASP A 186 19.04 -20.48 4.09
N ASP A 187 20.38 -20.43 4.10
CA ASP A 187 21.10 -19.16 4.12
C ASP A 187 20.94 -18.34 2.83
N ARG A 188 20.61 -18.98 1.70
CA ARG A 188 20.29 -18.31 0.44
C ARG A 188 18.96 -17.55 0.61
N TRP A 189 17.94 -18.24 1.12
CA TRP A 189 16.65 -17.64 1.45
C TRP A 189 16.77 -16.49 2.45
N ARG A 190 17.49 -16.69 3.56
CA ARG A 190 17.70 -15.64 4.57
C ARG A 190 18.39 -14.41 3.98
N SER A 191 19.33 -14.60 3.06
CA SER A 191 20.04 -13.51 2.41
C SER A 191 19.15 -12.74 1.43
N LEU A 192 18.34 -13.46 0.65
CA LEU A 192 17.30 -12.88 -0.20
C LEU A 192 16.30 -12.06 0.62
N MET A 193 15.75 -12.62 1.69
CA MET A 193 14.78 -11.92 2.54
C MET A 193 15.36 -10.66 3.18
N ARG A 194 16.62 -10.69 3.64
CA ARG A 194 17.30 -9.47 4.12
C ARG A 194 17.38 -8.39 3.04
N PHE A 195 17.71 -8.78 1.81
CA PHE A 195 17.80 -7.86 0.69
C PHE A 195 16.44 -7.21 0.34
N GLU A 196 15.37 -8.01 0.31
CA GLU A 196 14.01 -7.50 0.08
C GLU A 196 13.49 -6.62 1.23
N ILE A 197 13.78 -7.01 2.48
CA ILE A 197 13.40 -6.20 3.66
C ILE A 197 14.09 -4.84 3.63
N GLU A 198 15.38 -4.81 3.28
CA GLU A 198 16.12 -3.55 3.15
C GLU A 198 15.53 -2.65 2.05
N ARG A 199 15.14 -3.24 0.91
CA ARG A 199 14.43 -2.53 -0.14
C ARG A 199 13.13 -1.90 0.37
N ALA A 200 12.30 -2.66 1.12
CA ALA A 200 11.08 -2.12 1.71
C ALA A 200 11.37 -0.98 2.71
N ARG A 201 12.40 -1.12 3.55
CA ARG A 201 12.85 -0.08 4.50
C ARG A 201 13.30 1.21 3.80
N GLN A 202 13.93 1.12 2.64
CA GLN A 202 14.29 2.30 1.84
C GLN A 202 13.05 3.09 1.40
N PHE A 203 11.97 2.40 1.01
CA PHE A 203 10.70 3.06 0.68
C PHE A 203 10.02 3.67 1.92
N TYR A 204 10.06 3.00 3.08
CA TYR A 204 9.58 3.62 4.33
C TYR A 204 10.39 4.89 4.67
N ALA A 205 11.71 4.85 4.55
CA ALA A 205 12.58 6.00 4.79
C ALA A 205 12.34 7.15 3.80
N GLN A 206 11.94 6.86 2.56
CA GLN A 206 11.48 7.86 1.61
C GLN A 206 10.13 8.44 2.05
N ALA A 207 9.14 7.59 2.32
CA ALA A 207 7.80 7.98 2.74
C ALA A 207 7.79 8.89 3.98
N ASP A 208 8.63 8.57 4.96
CA ASP A 208 8.75 9.30 6.23
C ASP A 208 9.06 10.80 6.03
N LYS A 209 9.76 11.16 4.93
CA LYS A 209 10.09 12.57 4.59
C LYS A 209 8.85 13.40 4.24
N GLY A 210 7.78 12.75 3.77
CA GLY A 210 6.56 13.40 3.30
C GLY A 210 5.56 13.69 4.42
N ILE A 211 5.66 12.94 5.54
CA ILE A 211 4.66 12.97 6.61
C ILE A 211 4.61 14.35 7.29
N SER A 212 5.76 15.04 7.42
CA SER A 212 5.85 16.39 8.00
C SER A 212 5.05 17.43 7.22
N TYR A 213 4.89 17.26 5.91
CA TYR A 213 4.15 18.19 5.05
C TYR A 213 2.63 18.01 5.15
N LEU A 214 2.16 16.89 5.68
CA LEU A 214 0.74 16.65 5.87
C LEU A 214 0.14 17.59 6.92
N ALA A 215 -1.16 17.84 6.82
CA ALA A 215 -1.91 18.58 7.82
C ALA A 215 -1.69 17.97 9.22
N ALA A 216 -1.56 18.82 10.24
CA ALA A 216 -1.23 18.39 11.60
C ALA A 216 -2.15 17.27 12.15
N ASP A 217 -3.43 17.29 11.77
CA ASP A 217 -4.40 16.28 12.21
C ASP A 217 -4.30 14.93 11.49
N ALA A 218 -3.50 14.85 10.42
CA ALA A 218 -3.22 13.65 9.62
C ALA A 218 -1.87 13.00 9.97
N ARG A 219 -0.89 13.76 10.47
CA ARG A 219 0.47 13.26 10.76
C ARG A 219 0.48 12.06 11.70
N TRP A 220 -0.20 12.15 12.84
CA TRP A 220 -0.18 11.07 13.83
C TRP A 220 -0.79 9.75 13.31
N PRO A 221 -1.97 9.75 12.66
CA PRO A 221 -2.48 8.56 11.98
C PRO A 221 -1.53 7.96 10.95
N VAL A 222 -0.91 8.78 10.08
CA VAL A 222 0.00 8.29 9.03
C VAL A 222 1.28 7.73 9.63
N TRP A 223 1.89 8.42 10.60
CA TRP A 223 3.03 7.90 11.37
C TRP A 223 2.69 6.58 12.06
N SER A 224 1.51 6.50 12.68
CA SER A 224 1.08 5.28 13.36
C SER A 224 0.93 4.13 12.39
N ALA A 225 0.31 4.36 11.22
CA ALA A 225 0.15 3.33 10.20
C ALA A 225 1.51 2.87 9.66
N SER A 226 2.36 3.80 9.22
CA SER A 226 3.72 3.54 8.69
C SER A 226 4.53 2.67 9.66
N MET A 227 4.69 3.13 10.90
CA MET A 227 5.52 2.45 11.91
C MET A 227 4.95 1.10 12.35
N LEU A 228 3.63 0.93 12.35
CA LEU A 228 3.00 -0.35 12.70
C LEU A 228 3.18 -1.38 11.58
N TYR A 229 3.12 -0.94 10.32
CA TYR A 229 3.30 -1.81 9.17
C TYR A 229 4.76 -2.21 8.99
N GLU A 230 5.70 -1.26 9.13
CA GLU A 230 7.14 -1.53 9.08
C GLU A 230 7.58 -2.58 10.12
N GLN A 231 6.97 -2.59 11.31
CA GLN A 231 7.26 -3.58 12.36
C GLN A 231 6.96 -5.03 11.97
N ILE A 232 6.19 -5.27 10.90
CA ILE A 232 6.00 -6.62 10.35
C ILE A 232 7.35 -7.16 9.86
N LEU A 233 8.20 -6.32 9.26
CA LEU A 233 9.53 -6.71 8.79
C LEU A 233 10.40 -7.18 9.97
N ASP A 234 10.35 -6.49 11.11
CA ASP A 234 11.05 -6.93 12.32
C ASP A 234 10.53 -8.27 12.86
N VAL A 235 9.24 -8.58 12.66
CA VAL A 235 8.67 -9.87 13.05
C VAL A 235 9.17 -10.98 12.13
N ILE A 236 9.30 -10.70 10.82
CA ILE A 236 9.91 -11.63 9.85
C ILE A 236 11.36 -11.95 10.26
N GLU A 237 12.15 -10.94 10.61
CA GLU A 237 13.54 -11.13 11.08
C GLU A 237 13.61 -11.95 12.38
N ARG A 238 12.73 -11.69 13.36
CA ARG A 238 12.69 -12.43 14.64
C ARG A 238 12.28 -13.89 14.47
N ASN A 239 11.58 -14.21 13.39
CA ASN A 239 11.17 -15.57 13.01
C ASN A 239 12.24 -16.27 12.13
N ASP A 240 13.47 -15.75 12.09
CA ASP A 240 14.52 -16.27 11.23
C ASP A 240 14.08 -16.42 9.76
N TYR A 241 13.23 -15.49 9.31
CA TYR A 241 12.71 -15.39 7.94
C TYR A 241 11.81 -16.56 7.48
N ASP A 242 11.29 -17.38 8.40
CA ASP A 242 10.35 -18.47 8.07
C ASP A 242 8.90 -17.98 7.85
N VAL A 243 8.68 -17.36 6.71
CA VAL A 243 7.35 -16.88 6.26
C VAL A 243 6.55 -17.94 5.50
N PHE A 244 7.11 -19.14 5.32
CA PHE A 244 6.42 -20.27 4.70
C PHE A 244 5.50 -20.98 5.71
N SER A 245 6.01 -21.22 6.92
CA SER A 245 5.28 -21.93 7.98
C SER A 245 4.47 -21.00 8.88
N GLN A 246 4.92 -19.76 9.05
CA GLN A 246 4.36 -18.81 10.01
C GLN A 246 4.18 -17.43 9.40
N ARG A 247 2.93 -16.93 9.43
CA ARG A 247 2.63 -15.57 9.00
C ARG A 247 3.06 -14.56 10.06
N ALA A 248 3.85 -13.56 9.68
CA ALA A 248 4.31 -12.52 10.60
C ALA A 248 3.18 -11.52 10.95
N TYR A 249 2.95 -11.28 12.25
CA TYR A 249 1.99 -10.29 12.73
C TYR A 249 2.51 -9.52 13.95
N VAL A 250 2.17 -8.23 14.02
CA VAL A 250 2.51 -7.38 15.17
C VAL A 250 1.51 -7.62 16.30
N ARG A 251 2.00 -7.98 17.49
CA ARG A 251 1.17 -8.27 18.66
C ARG A 251 0.54 -7.00 19.24
N GLN A 252 -0.62 -7.11 19.88
CA GLN A 252 -1.35 -5.94 20.43
C GLN A 252 -0.50 -5.05 21.35
N LEU A 253 0.36 -5.65 22.19
CA LEU A 253 1.22 -4.89 23.09
C LEU A 253 2.28 -4.07 22.33
N GLN A 254 2.82 -4.59 21.23
CA GLN A 254 3.74 -3.84 20.38
C GLN A 254 3.01 -2.68 19.70
N LYS A 255 1.78 -2.91 19.23
CA LYS A 255 0.95 -1.85 18.64
C LYS A 255 0.77 -0.66 19.59
N LEU A 256 0.45 -0.94 20.85
CA LEU A 256 0.28 0.10 21.88
C LEU A 256 1.58 0.87 22.19
N ARG A 257 2.75 0.20 22.14
CA ARG A 257 4.06 0.85 22.37
C ARG A 257 4.50 1.73 21.22
N THR A 258 3.95 1.52 20.02
CA THR A 258 4.24 2.34 18.83
C THR A 258 3.53 3.69 18.87
N LEU A 259 2.31 3.74 19.41
CA LEU A 259 1.49 4.95 19.38
C LEU A 259 2.13 6.17 20.06
N PRO A 260 2.78 6.07 21.24
CA PRO A 260 3.48 7.20 21.85
C PRO A 260 4.66 7.70 21.02
N LYS A 261 5.40 6.80 20.36
CA LYS A 261 6.52 7.17 19.48
C LYS A 261 6.02 7.89 18.22
N ALA A 262 4.97 7.36 17.60
CA ALA A 262 4.31 7.98 16.45
C ALA A 262 3.74 9.37 16.81
N TRP A 263 3.15 9.49 17.99
CA TRP A 263 2.67 10.78 18.49
C TRP A 263 3.82 11.77 18.64
N MET A 264 4.91 11.39 19.31
CA MET A 264 6.08 12.26 19.47
C MET A 264 6.67 12.69 18.11
N ARG A 265 6.81 11.77 17.15
CA ARG A 265 7.23 12.11 15.79
C ARG A 265 6.29 13.13 15.15
N SER A 266 4.97 12.93 15.22
CA SER A 266 3.99 13.85 14.63
C SER A 266 3.98 15.29 15.18
N GLN A 267 4.57 15.50 16.37
CA GLN A 267 4.69 16.83 16.98
C GLN A 267 5.99 17.53 16.59
N VAL A 268 7.04 16.76 16.32
CA VAL A 268 8.41 17.26 16.12
C VAL A 268 8.79 17.32 14.64
N LEU A 269 8.24 16.40 13.85
CA LEU A 269 8.41 16.22 12.41
C LEU A 269 7.06 16.45 11.73
#